data_AF-A0A9J6E4R3-F1
#
_entry.id   AF-A0A9J6E4R3-F1
#
_cell.length_a   1.000
_cell.length_b   1.000
_cell.length_c   1.000
_cell.angle_alpha   90.00
_cell.angle_beta   90.00
_cell.angle_gamma   90.00
#
_symmetry.space_group_name_H-M   'P 1'
#
loop_
_entity.id
_entity.type
_entity.pdbx_description
1 polymer ?
#
loop_
_entity_poly.entity_id
_entity_poly.type
_entity_poly.pdbx_seq_one_letter_code
_entity_poly.pdbx_strand_id
1 'polypeptide(L)'
;MHAVEVDVMALKQNDGSSTSLSQTSGVNICEKIKAIESRCEDAENRLRRSNLLFFGLPDEPSESWFSSEQKVIQLCSQHLGITLQSSQVERAHRLGRYNSDKCRPIITKFAFFKDKHSIMEMGHKLKGTHFAIHFLGEI
;
A
#
# COMPACT_ATOMS: atom_id res chain seq x y z
N MET A 1 -48.10 -15.18 -63.70
CA MET A 1 -47.76 -14.04 -62.82
C MET A 1 -48.19 -14.43 -61.42
N HIS A 2 -47.32 -14.19 -60.42
CA HIS A 2 -47.49 -14.44 -58.97
C HIS A 2 -47.04 -15.80 -58.44
N ALA A 3 -45.74 -15.86 -58.15
CA ALA A 3 -45.22 -16.49 -56.94
C ALA A 3 -45.79 -15.78 -55.71
N VAL A 4 -46.03 -16.47 -54.60
CA VAL A 4 -45.31 -16.39 -53.29
C VAL A 4 -46.05 -17.31 -52.30
N GLU A 5 -45.41 -18.37 -51.82
CA GLU A 5 -45.53 -18.89 -50.44
C GLU A 5 -44.48 -19.99 -50.26
N VAL A 6 -43.29 -19.56 -49.85
CA VAL A 6 -42.22 -20.47 -49.42
C VAL A 6 -42.44 -20.69 -47.94
N ASP A 7 -42.78 -21.94 -47.62
CA ASP A 7 -43.15 -22.41 -46.30
C ASP A 7 -42.02 -22.16 -45.28
N VAL A 8 -42.42 -21.56 -44.17
CA VAL A 8 -41.57 -20.96 -43.13
C VAL A 8 -41.15 -22.06 -42.15
N MET A 9 -40.29 -23.00 -42.53
CA MET A 9 -39.72 -23.97 -41.56
C MET A 9 -38.31 -24.46 -41.95
N ALA A 10 -37.30 -23.59 -41.86
CA ALA A 10 -35.89 -24.04 -41.84
C ALA A 10 -34.94 -23.08 -41.10
N LEU A 11 -35.41 -22.39 -40.05
CA LEU A 11 -34.57 -21.63 -39.13
C LEU A 11 -34.53 -22.30 -37.76
N LYS A 12 -33.96 -23.50 -37.71
CA LYS A 12 -33.35 -24.04 -36.49
C LYS A 12 -31.92 -24.39 -36.82
N GLN A 13 -31.01 -23.48 -36.46
CA GLN A 13 -29.57 -23.69 -36.16
C GLN A 13 -28.79 -22.42 -36.56
N ASN A 14 -28.69 -21.42 -35.68
CA ASN A 14 -27.44 -20.64 -35.58
C ASN A 14 -27.27 -19.76 -34.31
N ASP A 15 -27.95 -20.01 -33.20
CA ASP A 15 -27.79 -19.16 -31.98
C ASP A 15 -26.90 -19.81 -30.91
N GLY A 16 -25.83 -20.50 -31.31
CA GLY A 16 -24.93 -21.19 -30.38
C GLY A 16 -23.46 -20.77 -30.42
N SER A 17 -23.01 -20.04 -31.44
CA SER A 17 -21.58 -19.98 -31.75
C SER A 17 -20.88 -18.66 -31.39
N SER A 18 -21.64 -17.57 -31.19
CA SER A 18 -21.04 -16.24 -30.94
C SER A 18 -20.80 -15.94 -29.45
N THR A 19 -21.56 -16.58 -28.55
CA THR A 19 -21.52 -16.28 -27.10
C THR A 19 -20.33 -16.91 -26.37
N SER A 20 -19.80 -18.02 -26.87
CA SER A 20 -18.70 -18.77 -26.22
C SER A 20 -17.33 -18.12 -26.41
N LEU A 21 -17.05 -17.52 -27.57
CA LEU A 21 -15.80 -16.81 -27.83
C LEU A 21 -15.68 -15.52 -27.02
N SER A 22 -16.76 -14.72 -26.97
CA SER A 22 -16.78 -13.47 -26.18
C SER A 22 -16.68 -13.72 -24.67
N GLN A 23 -17.27 -14.81 -24.15
CA GLN A 23 -17.12 -15.21 -22.76
C GLN A 23 -15.70 -15.68 -22.43
N THR A 24 -15.07 -16.48 -23.30
CA THR A 24 -13.71 -17.00 -23.07
C THR A 24 -12.68 -15.87 -23.06
N SER A 25 -12.83 -14.87 -23.93
CA SER A 25 -11.99 -13.66 -23.92
C SER A 25 -12.20 -12.81 -22.68
N GLY A 26 -13.45 -12.63 -22.23
CA GLY A 26 -13.77 -11.91 -21.00
C GLY A 26 -13.16 -12.57 -19.75
N VAL A 27 -13.28 -13.89 -19.63
CA VAL A 27 -12.68 -14.66 -18.52
C VAL A 27 -11.15 -14.55 -18.54
N ASN A 28 -10.51 -14.67 -19.71
CA ASN A 28 -9.06 -14.49 -19.86
C ASN A 28 -8.58 -13.09 -19.44
N ILE A 29 -9.36 -12.05 -19.75
CA ILE A 29 -9.04 -10.67 -19.35
C ILE A 29 -9.16 -10.53 -17.83
N CYS A 30 -10.22 -11.05 -17.22
CA CYS A 30 -10.38 -11.03 -15.77
C CYS A 30 -9.24 -11.76 -15.04
N GLU A 31 -8.79 -12.90 -15.55
CA GLU A 31 -7.62 -13.61 -15.00
C GLU A 31 -6.34 -12.80 -15.12
N LYS A 32 -6.10 -12.15 -16.26
CA LYS A 32 -4.95 -11.25 -16.45
C LYS A 32 -5.01 -10.03 -15.54
N ILE A 33 -6.18 -9.43 -15.33
CA ILE A 33 -6.36 -8.31 -14.40
C ILE A 33 -5.98 -8.75 -13.00
N LYS A 34 -6.54 -9.87 -12.51
CA LYS A 34 -6.20 -10.42 -11.19
C LYS A 34 -4.71 -10.71 -11.04
N ALA A 35 -4.08 -11.27 -12.07
CA ALA A 35 -2.65 -11.54 -12.06
C ALA A 35 -1.81 -10.25 -12.02
N ILE A 36 -2.25 -9.20 -12.71
CA ILE A 36 -1.59 -7.88 -12.68
C ILE A 36 -1.78 -7.22 -11.31
N GLU A 37 -3.00 -7.23 -10.76
CA GLU A 37 -3.32 -6.69 -9.44
C GLU A 37 -2.46 -7.34 -8.36
N SER A 38 -2.40 -8.68 -8.34
CA SER A 38 -1.55 -9.43 -7.40
C SER A 38 -0.07 -9.06 -7.54
N ARG A 39 0.45 -8.93 -8.78
CA ARG A 39 1.84 -8.52 -9.00
C ARG A 39 2.11 -7.07 -8.56
N CYS A 40 1.13 -6.17 -8.72
CA CYS A 40 1.24 -4.79 -8.25
C CYS A 40 1.25 -4.75 -6.72
N GLU A 41 0.33 -5.47 -6.07
CA GLU A 41 0.26 -5.57 -4.62
C GLU A 41 1.56 -6.14 -4.03
N ASP A 42 2.08 -7.23 -4.60
CA ASP A 42 3.37 -7.81 -4.22
C ASP A 42 4.52 -6.80 -4.35
N ALA A 43 4.57 -6.06 -5.46
CA ALA A 43 5.59 -5.07 -5.71
C ALA A 43 5.50 -3.91 -4.70
N GLU A 44 4.30 -3.42 -4.43
CA GLU A 44 4.05 -2.37 -3.46
C GLU A 44 4.40 -2.80 -2.03
N ASN A 45 4.03 -4.03 -1.63
CA ASN A 45 4.37 -4.58 -0.33
C ASN A 45 5.89 -4.71 -0.16
N ARG A 46 6.61 -5.16 -1.20
CA ARG A 46 8.08 -5.17 -1.18
C ARG A 46 8.70 -3.78 -1.05
N LEU A 47 8.09 -2.76 -1.65
CA LEU A 47 8.53 -1.36 -1.55
C LEU A 47 8.28 -0.75 -0.17
N ARG A 48 7.21 -1.19 0.53
CA ARG A 48 6.82 -0.66 1.85
C ARG A 48 7.32 -1.50 3.04
N ARG A 49 7.87 -2.70 2.82
CA ARG A 49 8.28 -3.65 3.89
C ARG A 49 9.17 -3.06 4.99
N SER A 50 10.02 -2.10 4.63
CA SER A 50 10.95 -1.42 5.54
C SER A 50 10.46 -0.04 5.96
N ASN A 51 9.18 0.26 5.77
CA ASN A 51 8.61 1.55 6.09
C ASN A 51 7.74 1.47 7.35
N LEU A 52 7.82 2.48 8.19
CA LEU A 52 6.92 2.69 9.33
C LEU A 52 6.33 4.10 9.30
N LEU A 53 5.16 4.25 9.89
CA LEU A 53 4.54 5.53 10.19
C LEU A 53 4.60 5.81 11.68
N PHE A 54 5.13 6.99 12.03
CA PHE A 54 5.20 7.48 13.39
C PHE A 54 4.19 8.61 13.59
N PHE A 55 3.35 8.46 14.62
CA PHE A 55 2.32 9.42 15.01
C PHE A 55 2.64 10.03 16.37
N GLY A 56 2.13 11.24 16.62
CA GLY A 56 2.30 11.95 17.89
C GLY A 56 3.57 12.80 18.01
N LEU A 57 4.47 12.74 17.03
CA LEU A 57 5.69 13.57 17.02
C LEU A 57 5.36 15.04 16.69
N PRO A 58 5.81 16.03 17.47
CA PRO A 58 5.50 17.45 17.26
C PRO A 58 5.77 17.91 15.83
N ASP A 59 4.75 18.43 15.14
CA ASP A 59 4.81 18.85 13.73
C ASP A 59 5.15 20.34 13.65
N GLU A 60 6.12 20.69 12.81
CA GLU A 60 6.63 22.06 12.66
C GLU A 60 6.44 22.55 11.23
N PRO A 61 6.19 23.86 11.05
CA PRO A 61 6.21 24.45 9.72
C PRO A 61 7.62 24.32 9.12
N SER A 62 7.68 23.93 7.85
CA SER A 62 8.94 23.76 7.10
C SER A 62 9.92 22.73 7.70
N GLU A 63 9.40 21.69 8.36
CA GLU A 63 10.21 20.58 8.86
C GLU A 63 11.01 19.90 7.74
N SER A 64 12.34 19.84 7.90
CA SER A 64 13.25 19.17 6.96
C SER A 64 13.33 17.66 7.22
N TRP A 65 13.80 16.90 6.23
CA TRP A 65 13.98 15.45 6.38
C TRP A 65 14.94 15.09 7.52
N PHE A 66 15.97 15.92 7.73
CA PHE A 66 16.90 15.76 8.83
C PHE A 66 16.21 15.93 10.20
N SER A 67 15.37 16.96 10.36
CA SER A 67 14.60 17.15 11.61
C SER A 67 13.65 15.98 11.87
N SER A 68 12.93 15.52 10.84
CA SER A 68 12.06 14.34 10.93
C SER A 68 12.82 13.08 11.35
N GLU A 69 14.01 12.85 10.79
CA GLU A 69 14.88 11.72 11.14
C GLU A 69 15.29 11.77 12.61
N GLN A 70 15.79 12.92 13.08
CA GLN A 70 16.22 13.07 14.47
C GLN A 70 15.06 12.84 15.45
N LYS A 71 13.85 13.33 15.14
CA LYS A 71 12.65 13.06 15.96
C LYS A 71 12.35 11.56 16.09
N VAL A 72 12.51 10.80 15.01
CA VAL A 72 12.29 9.35 15.01
C VAL A 72 13.37 8.61 15.80
N ILE A 73 14.65 8.97 15.59
CA ILE A 73 15.78 8.37 16.32
C ILE A 73 15.63 8.64 17.82
N GLN A 74 15.27 9.87 18.19
CA GLN A 74 15.04 10.25 19.58
C GLN A 74 13.89 9.45 20.20
N LEU A 75 12.75 9.31 19.51
CA LEU A 75 11.63 8.51 19.98
C LEU A 75 12.02 7.05 20.20
N CYS A 76 12.76 6.45 19.25
CA CYS A 76 13.24 5.07 19.37
C CYS A 76 14.17 4.88 20.56
N SER A 77 15.08 5.82 20.80
CA SER A 77 16.00 5.78 21.94
C SER A 77 15.24 5.94 23.27
N GLN A 78 14.42 6.97 23.38
CA GLN A 78 13.78 7.37 24.64
C GLN A 78 12.63 6.46 25.06
N HIS A 79 11.80 6.00 24.12
CA HIS A 79 10.59 5.24 24.43
C HIS A 79 10.70 3.74 24.14
N LEU A 80 11.53 3.35 23.17
CA LEU A 80 11.68 1.93 22.80
C LEU A 80 12.96 1.31 23.36
N GLY A 81 13.93 2.12 23.77
CA GLY A 81 15.27 1.66 24.18
C GLY A 81 16.10 1.14 23.00
N ILE A 82 15.85 1.66 21.80
CA ILE A 82 16.54 1.26 20.56
C ILE A 82 17.43 2.41 20.10
N THR A 83 18.73 2.16 20.04
CA THR A 83 19.71 3.11 19.50
C THR A 83 19.83 2.92 17.99
N LEU A 84 19.40 3.91 17.23
CA LEU A 84 19.53 3.95 15.77
C LEU A 84 20.63 4.94 15.37
N GLN A 85 21.41 4.57 14.36
CA GLN A 85 22.32 5.47 13.66
C GLN A 85 21.60 6.12 12.48
N SER A 86 22.04 7.34 12.10
CA SER A 86 21.50 8.03 10.91
C SER A 86 21.60 7.17 9.64
N SER A 87 22.67 6.39 9.48
CA SER A 87 22.84 5.46 8.33
C SER A 87 21.81 4.33 8.26
N GLN A 88 21.07 4.07 9.34
CA GLN A 88 19.99 3.06 9.36
C GLN A 88 18.65 3.64 8.89
N VAL A 89 18.53 4.97 8.82
CA VAL A 89 17.37 5.66 8.29
C VAL A 89 17.70 6.12 6.87
N GLU A 90 17.04 5.54 5.88
CA GLU A 90 17.24 5.95 4.47
C GLU A 90 16.54 7.28 4.19
N ARG A 91 15.34 7.45 4.74
CA ARG A 91 14.54 8.67 4.57
C ARG A 91 13.49 8.79 5.66
N ALA A 92 13.32 9.99 6.21
CA ALA A 92 12.19 10.33 7.09
C ALA A 92 11.58 11.66 6.64
N HIS A 93 10.25 11.72 6.52
CA HIS A 93 9.56 12.96 6.17
C HIS A 93 8.09 12.94 6.58
N ARG A 94 7.50 14.12 6.72
CA ARG A 94 6.07 14.30 7.01
C ARG A 94 5.20 13.95 5.80
N LEU A 95 4.07 13.31 6.04
CA LEU A 95 3.07 13.04 5.02
C LEU A 95 2.01 14.14 4.95
N GLY A 96 1.79 14.67 3.75
CA GLY A 96 0.75 15.67 3.47
C GLY A 96 1.17 17.11 3.76
N ARG A 97 0.23 18.05 3.52
CA ARG A 97 0.45 19.49 3.71
C ARG A 97 0.34 19.86 5.18
N TYR A 98 1.23 20.74 5.64
CA TYR A 98 1.23 21.23 7.02
C TYR A 98 -0.09 21.94 7.36
N ASN A 99 -0.59 21.70 8.57
CA ASN A 99 -1.75 22.34 9.14
C ASN A 99 -1.53 22.47 10.66
N SER A 100 -1.75 23.65 11.23
CA SER A 100 -1.59 23.91 12.67
C SER A 100 -2.48 23.04 13.56
N ASP A 101 -3.63 22.61 13.05
CA ASP A 101 -4.64 21.87 13.82
C ASP A 101 -4.42 20.34 13.74
N LYS A 102 -3.46 19.89 12.92
CA LYS A 102 -3.22 18.45 12.67
C LYS A 102 -1.73 18.13 12.71
N CYS A 103 -1.39 17.17 13.55
CA CYS A 103 -0.05 16.58 13.56
C CYS A 103 0.07 15.53 12.43
N ARG A 104 0.89 15.80 11.41
CA ARG A 104 1.13 14.85 10.32
C ARG A 104 2.01 13.70 10.79
N PRO A 105 1.76 12.46 10.37
CA PRO A 105 2.69 11.37 10.66
C PRO A 105 4.01 11.55 9.89
N ILE A 106 5.09 11.01 10.46
CA ILE A 106 6.37 10.85 9.77
C ILE A 106 6.39 9.46 9.15
N ILE A 107 6.56 9.39 7.83
CA ILE A 107 6.91 8.15 7.16
C ILE A 107 8.43 8.00 7.18
N THR A 108 8.90 6.84 7.62
CA THR A 108 10.33 6.54 7.69
C THR A 108 10.61 5.24 6.96
N LYS A 109 11.58 5.28 6.04
CA LYS A 109 12.15 4.11 5.39
C LYS A 109 13.47 3.77 6.07
N PHE A 110 13.58 2.54 6.55
CA PHE A 110 14.82 2.01 7.13
C PHE A 110 15.65 1.29 6.07
N ALA A 111 16.97 1.39 6.20
CA ALA A 111 17.92 0.69 5.33
C ALA A 111 17.74 -0.83 5.42
N PHE A 112 17.45 -1.33 6.64
CA PHE A 112 17.31 -2.76 6.90
C PHE A 112 15.93 -3.08 7.49
N PHE A 113 15.32 -4.16 6.97
CA PHE A 113 14.06 -4.69 7.52
C PHE A 113 14.18 -5.08 9.01
N LYS A 114 15.37 -5.51 9.45
CA LYS A 114 15.63 -5.90 10.84
C LYS A 114 15.44 -4.74 11.82
N ASP A 115 15.79 -3.52 11.41
CA ASP A 115 15.61 -2.32 12.25
C ASP A 115 14.12 -2.02 12.42
N LYS A 116 13.37 -2.05 11.32
CA LYS A 116 11.91 -1.94 11.33
C LYS A 116 11.25 -3.00 12.21
N HIS A 117 11.68 -4.26 12.11
CA HIS A 117 11.15 -5.36 12.91
C HIS A 117 11.40 -5.15 14.40
N SER A 118 12.62 -4.78 14.78
CA SER A 118 12.99 -4.54 16.18
C SER A 118 12.15 -3.41 16.80
N ILE A 119 11.89 -2.34 16.04
CA ILE A 119 11.01 -1.23 16.44
C ILE A 119 9.58 -1.73 16.67
N MET A 120 9.07 -2.59 15.80
CA MET A 120 7.73 -3.16 15.94
C MET A 120 7.59 -4.04 17.18
N GLU A 121 8.57 -4.90 17.45
CA GLU A 121 8.58 -5.76 18.64
C GLU A 121 8.51 -4.93 19.93
N MET A 122 9.18 -3.79 19.95
CA MET A 122 9.18 -2.88 21.10
C MET A 122 7.98 -1.93 21.16
N GLY A 123 7.10 -1.92 20.15
CA GLY A 123 5.96 -1.00 20.05
C GLY A 123 5.01 -1.06 21.25
N HIS A 124 4.95 -2.20 21.95
CA HIS A 124 4.17 -2.36 23.18
C HIS A 124 4.58 -1.38 24.30
N LYS A 125 5.81 -0.84 24.27
CA LYS A 125 6.31 0.15 25.23
C LYS A 125 5.67 1.53 25.07
N LEU A 126 5.02 1.79 23.92
CA LEU A 126 4.32 3.06 23.67
C LEU A 126 2.92 3.11 24.29
N LYS A 127 2.44 2.01 24.88
CA LYS A 127 1.15 1.98 25.57
C LYS A 127 1.10 3.02 26.69
N GLY A 128 0.05 3.81 26.72
CA GLY A 128 -0.12 4.92 27.68
C GLY A 128 0.57 6.22 27.27
N THR A 129 1.27 6.25 26.14
CA THR A 129 1.77 7.49 25.52
C THR A 129 0.82 7.96 24.43
N HIS A 130 1.05 9.18 23.92
CA HIS A 130 0.34 9.72 22.75
C HIS A 130 0.99 9.32 21.42
N PHE A 131 2.08 8.55 21.45
CA PHE A 131 2.77 8.07 20.25
C PHE A 131 2.15 6.77 19.75
N ALA A 132 2.12 6.61 18.43
CA ALA A 132 1.73 5.36 17.80
C ALA A 132 2.64 5.06 16.61
N ILE A 133 2.84 3.77 16.35
CA ILE A 133 3.62 3.28 15.20
C ILE A 133 2.72 2.36 14.39
N HIS A 134 2.54 2.66 13.11
CA HIS A 134 1.83 1.79 12.17
C HIS A 134 2.78 1.19 11.15
N PHE A 135 2.54 -0.07 10.81
CA PHE A 135 3.25 -0.75 9.73
C PHE A 135 2.61 -0.40 8.39
N LEU A 136 3.42 -0.42 7.33
CA LEU A 136 2.95 -0.26 5.96
C LEU A 136 3.26 -1.54 5.16
N GLY A 137 2.22 -2.32 4.81
CA GLY A 137 2.31 -3.57 4.03
C GLY A 137 2.11 -4.84 4.86
N GLU A 138 1.63 -5.93 4.24
CA GLU A 138 1.29 -7.17 4.96
C GLU A 138 2.47 -7.84 5.68
N ILE A 139 2.16 -8.61 6.74
CA ILE A 139 3.12 -9.38 7.55
C ILE A 139 3.54 -10.64 6.80
#